data_AF-A0A9N7N0W0-F1
#
_entry.id   AF-A0A9N7N0W0-F1
#
_cell.length_a   1.000
_cell.length_b   1.000
_cell.length_c   1.000
_cell.angle_alpha   90.00
_cell.angle_beta   90.00
_cell.angle_gamma   90.00
#
_symmetry.space_group_name_H-M   'P 1'
#
loop_
_entity.id
_entity.type
_entity.pdbx_description
1 polymer ?
#
loop_
_entity_poly.entity_id
_entity_poly.type
_entity_poly.pdbx_seq_one_letter_code
_entity_poly.pdbx_strand_id
1 'polypeptide(L)'
;MKSPIILSTFISILLLTISSCSSTNDHEEFLECLTERYHNSISNVTYSPNNSSYASILRFSIHNLRFTSQSTPRPQVIITPEHESQVPPVVHCARENDMEIRIRSGGHDYEGLSYVSQVPFVILDLINLSEISVDPESKTAWSVAHTIDPNLFVMILITRGNSVRVTFNSTFLGGADELLSIMQQNFSELGLTREDCTEMSWIDSVLYFAGSPNEPREVLLNRTQPFVRYFKAKSDFVQRPIPEQGLEGMWRLFYEPESEEALVIMVPFGGVMDNISESDISFPHRAGNMYIIQYYAYWQEGNARNSDRYIRWIRRLYSYMAPYVSSLPRAAYVNCRDVDIGVNNNEGRIDYARASVWGRKYFGNNFDRLVRVKTAVDRDNFFRSEQSIPSLYEEVDD
;
A
#
# COMPACT_ATOMS: atom_id res chain seq x y z
N MET A 1 25.72 63.09 -59.62
CA MET A 1 24.34 62.60 -59.86
C MET A 1 24.22 61.18 -59.32
N LYS A 2 23.17 60.97 -58.52
CA LYS A 2 22.62 59.72 -57.97
C LYS A 2 23.31 59.11 -56.72
N SER A 3 22.51 59.15 -55.66
CA SER A 3 22.68 58.66 -54.29
C SER A 3 22.63 57.13 -54.20
N PRO A 4 23.21 56.50 -53.16
CA PRO A 4 23.03 55.08 -52.87
C PRO A 4 21.74 54.85 -52.07
N ILE A 5 20.93 53.88 -52.49
CA ILE A 5 19.70 53.48 -51.80
C ILE A 5 20.05 52.36 -50.82
N ILE A 6 19.69 52.59 -49.56
CA ILE A 6 19.93 51.72 -48.41
C ILE A 6 18.89 50.58 -48.39
N LEU A 7 19.41 49.42 -48.00
CA LEU A 7 18.77 48.12 -47.78
C LEU A 7 17.56 48.20 -46.82
N SER A 8 16.43 47.57 -47.16
CA SER A 8 15.38 47.23 -46.20
C SER A 8 14.85 45.83 -46.49
N THR A 9 15.40 44.85 -45.78
CA THR A 9 14.85 43.50 -45.67
C THR A 9 13.81 43.50 -44.56
N PHE A 10 12.54 43.32 -44.91
CA PHE A 10 11.46 43.07 -43.95
C PHE A 10 11.63 41.65 -43.37
N ILE A 11 12.00 41.56 -42.09
CA ILE A 11 11.90 40.34 -41.29
C ILE A 11 10.54 40.38 -40.60
N SER A 12 9.59 39.58 -41.08
CA SER A 12 8.34 39.31 -40.37
C SER A 12 8.64 38.43 -39.16
N ILE A 13 8.69 39.05 -37.98
CA ILE A 13 8.75 38.33 -36.70
C ILE A 13 7.35 37.78 -36.45
N LEU A 14 7.17 36.47 -36.69
CA LEU A 14 6.00 35.74 -36.24
C LEU A 14 6.10 35.60 -34.72
N LEU A 15 5.41 36.48 -33.99
CA LEU A 15 5.20 36.34 -32.55
C LEU A 15 4.31 35.11 -32.32
N LEU A 16 4.94 33.95 -32.11
CA LEU A 16 4.30 32.82 -31.46
C LEU A 16 3.97 33.27 -30.04
N THR A 17 2.70 33.60 -29.80
CA THR A 17 2.14 33.69 -28.46
C THR A 17 2.29 32.31 -27.83
N ILE A 18 3.33 32.13 -27.03
CA ILE A 18 3.39 31.01 -26.09
C ILE A 18 2.26 31.29 -25.10
N SER A 19 1.13 30.60 -25.27
CA SER A 19 0.10 30.54 -24.25
C SER A 19 0.72 29.85 -23.06
N SER A 20 1.14 30.64 -22.06
CA SER A 20 1.45 30.13 -20.74
C SER A 20 0.16 29.52 -20.20
N CYS A 21 0.02 28.20 -20.28
CA CYS A 21 -1.08 27.51 -19.61
C CYS A 21 -0.91 27.73 -18.12
N SER A 22 -1.74 28.62 -17.57
CA SER A 22 -1.95 28.74 -16.14
C SER A 22 -2.65 27.48 -15.68
N SER A 23 -1.98 26.64 -14.91
CA SER A 23 -2.52 25.43 -14.27
C SER A 23 -3.55 25.73 -13.16
N THR A 24 -4.22 26.88 -13.23
CA THR A 24 -5.22 27.32 -12.25
C THR A 24 -6.64 27.00 -12.68
N ASN A 25 -6.90 26.68 -13.96
CA ASN A 25 -8.27 26.51 -14.47
C ASN A 25 -8.86 25.11 -14.27
N ASP A 26 -8.05 24.05 -14.32
CA ASP A 26 -8.54 22.66 -14.40
C ASP A 26 -9.37 22.22 -13.18
N HIS A 27 -9.07 22.76 -12.01
CA HIS A 27 -9.82 22.45 -10.79
C HIS A 27 -11.13 23.25 -10.69
N GLU A 28 -11.23 24.42 -11.32
CA GLU A 28 -12.47 25.21 -11.37
C GLU A 28 -13.49 24.51 -12.28
N GLU A 29 -13.07 24.04 -13.46
CA GLU A 29 -13.92 23.29 -14.39
C GLU A 29 -14.44 21.97 -13.78
N PHE A 30 -13.60 21.27 -13.02
CA PHE A 30 -14.04 20.10 -12.25
C PHE A 30 -15.09 20.45 -11.18
N LEU A 31 -14.89 21.55 -10.43
CA LEU A 31 -15.84 22.00 -9.41
C LEU A 31 -17.15 22.50 -10.01
N GLU A 32 -17.11 23.13 -11.19
CA GLU A 32 -18.29 23.52 -11.97
C GLU A 32 -19.09 22.28 -12.41
N CYS A 33 -18.42 21.30 -13.02
CA CYS A 33 -19.04 20.03 -13.41
C CYS A 33 -19.73 19.35 -12.21
N LEU A 34 -19.06 19.31 -11.05
CA LEU A 34 -19.65 18.75 -9.84
C LEU A 34 -20.90 19.55 -9.43
N THR A 35 -20.82 20.87 -9.40
CA THR A 35 -21.93 21.73 -8.98
C THR A 35 -23.16 21.55 -9.86
N GLU A 36 -22.97 21.49 -11.18
CA GLU A 36 -24.04 21.25 -12.16
C GLU A 36 -24.72 19.89 -11.96
N ARG A 37 -23.94 18.84 -11.67
CA ARG A 37 -24.46 17.47 -11.52
C ARG A 37 -25.09 17.20 -10.15
N TYR A 38 -24.74 17.97 -9.11
CA TYR A 38 -25.25 17.78 -7.75
C TYR A 38 -26.38 18.71 -7.32
N HIS A 39 -26.66 19.80 -8.04
CA HIS A 39 -27.63 20.81 -7.63
C HIS A 39 -27.44 21.24 -6.14
N ASN A 40 -26.22 21.69 -5.79
CA ASN A 40 -25.79 22.24 -4.49
C ASN A 40 -25.48 21.25 -3.32
N SER A 41 -25.59 19.94 -3.49
CA SER A 41 -25.44 18.99 -2.36
C SER A 41 -24.01 18.61 -1.96
N ILE A 42 -22.94 19.11 -2.61
CA ILE A 42 -21.58 18.59 -2.42
C ILE A 42 -20.54 19.58 -1.85
N SER A 43 -20.88 20.87 -1.71
CA SER A 43 -19.92 21.88 -1.23
C SER A 43 -19.37 21.59 0.18
N ASN A 44 -20.19 20.97 1.04
CA ASN A 44 -19.82 20.67 2.43
C ASN A 44 -18.84 19.49 2.56
N VAL A 45 -18.77 18.66 1.52
CA VAL A 45 -17.91 17.47 1.45
C VAL A 45 -16.79 17.64 0.42
N THR A 46 -16.60 18.84 -0.13
CA THR A 46 -15.60 19.16 -1.14
C THR A 46 -14.59 20.15 -0.57
N TYR A 47 -13.31 19.83 -0.69
CA TYR A 47 -12.22 20.62 -0.13
C TYR A 47 -11.16 20.90 -1.18
N SER A 48 -10.96 22.17 -1.47
CA SER A 48 -9.91 22.72 -2.31
C SER A 48 -8.82 23.38 -1.44
N PRO A 49 -7.64 23.72 -1.99
CA PRO A 49 -6.61 24.48 -1.27
C PRO A 49 -7.09 25.81 -0.66
N ASN A 50 -8.21 26.37 -1.13
CA ASN A 50 -8.82 27.58 -0.59
C ASN A 50 -9.58 27.35 0.73
N ASN A 51 -9.96 26.11 1.04
CA ASN A 51 -10.64 25.76 2.29
C ASN A 51 -9.63 25.66 3.45
N SER A 52 -9.91 26.29 4.59
CA SER A 52 -9.04 26.22 5.78
C SER A 52 -8.89 24.80 6.35
N SER A 53 -9.86 23.92 6.10
CA SER A 53 -9.86 22.51 6.51
C SER A 53 -9.07 21.58 5.57
N TYR A 54 -8.67 22.04 4.38
CA TYR A 54 -8.04 21.18 3.37
C TYR A 54 -6.80 20.44 3.90
N ALA A 55 -5.92 21.17 4.59
CA ALA A 55 -4.67 20.59 5.09
C ALA A 55 -4.89 19.55 6.20
N SER A 56 -5.88 19.74 7.08
CA SER A 56 -6.19 18.78 8.14
C SER A 56 -6.85 17.53 7.58
N ILE A 57 -7.77 17.68 6.63
CA ILE A 57 -8.46 16.56 5.96
C ILE A 57 -7.48 15.74 5.13
N LEU A 58 -6.58 16.39 4.39
CA LEU A 58 -5.53 15.68 3.65
C LEU A 58 -4.65 14.87 4.60
N ARG A 59 -4.25 15.42 5.75
CA ARG A 59 -3.31 14.77 6.68
C ARG A 59 -3.92 13.70 7.57
N PHE A 60 -5.24 13.75 7.81
CA PHE A 60 -5.91 12.92 8.81
C PHE A 60 -5.59 11.42 8.68
N SER A 61 -5.60 10.89 7.46
CA SER A 61 -5.34 9.48 7.15
C SER A 61 -4.07 9.26 6.33
N ILE A 62 -3.03 10.10 6.50
CA ILE A 62 -1.70 9.81 5.94
C ILE A 62 -0.89 9.03 6.97
N HIS A 63 -0.68 7.74 6.71
CA HIS A 63 -0.01 6.84 7.64
C HIS A 63 1.49 6.64 7.36
N ASN A 64 1.96 7.00 6.15
CA ASN A 64 3.38 7.06 5.83
C ASN A 64 3.84 8.51 5.67
N LEU A 65 4.55 9.02 6.67
CA LEU A 65 4.99 10.42 6.72
C LEU A 65 6.01 10.78 5.63
N ARG A 66 6.61 9.79 4.95
CA ARG A 66 7.48 10.01 3.79
C ARG A 66 6.81 10.85 2.68
N PHE A 67 5.48 10.82 2.63
CA PHE A 67 4.66 11.52 1.64
C PHE A 67 3.98 12.79 2.18
N THR A 68 4.57 13.42 3.20
CA THR A 68 4.04 14.66 3.80
C THR A 68 4.93 15.88 3.55
N SER A 69 6.01 15.72 2.78
CA SER A 69 6.95 16.80 2.49
C SER A 69 6.30 17.91 1.66
N GLN A 70 6.90 19.10 1.67
CA GLN A 70 6.46 20.21 0.81
C GLN A 70 6.58 19.90 -0.68
N SER A 71 7.51 19.00 -1.05
CA SER A 71 7.71 18.56 -2.44
C SER A 71 6.75 17.45 -2.88
N THR A 72 5.96 16.87 -1.96
CA THR A 72 5.00 15.83 -2.34
C THR A 72 3.83 16.48 -3.08
N PRO A 73 3.50 16.01 -4.31
CA PRO A 73 2.34 16.49 -5.05
C PRO A 73 1.05 16.37 -4.22
N ARG A 74 0.16 17.36 -4.37
CA ARG A 74 -1.09 17.44 -3.60
C ARG A 74 -2.29 17.39 -4.54
N PRO A 75 -3.43 16.85 -4.07
CA PRO A 75 -4.64 16.83 -4.89
C PRO A 75 -5.17 18.23 -5.10
N GLN A 76 -5.76 18.46 -6.27
CA GLN A 76 -6.47 19.71 -6.57
C GLN A 76 -7.74 19.83 -5.74
N VAL A 77 -8.45 18.71 -5.52
CA VAL A 77 -9.68 18.64 -4.74
C VAL A 77 -9.73 17.33 -3.95
N ILE A 78 -10.28 17.38 -2.74
CA ILE A 78 -10.62 16.21 -1.91
C ILE A 78 -12.13 16.16 -1.75
N ILE A 79 -12.74 15.01 -1.98
CA ILE A 79 -14.18 14.79 -1.83
C ILE A 79 -14.41 13.68 -0.80
N THR A 80 -15.22 13.96 0.23
CA THR A 80 -15.55 13.00 1.31
C THR A 80 -17.03 12.59 1.27
N PRO A 81 -17.47 11.76 0.31
CA PRO A 81 -18.88 11.41 0.14
C PRO A 81 -19.49 10.80 1.41
N GLU A 82 -20.69 11.23 1.76
CA GLU A 82 -21.52 10.72 2.85
C GLU A 82 -22.49 9.64 2.37
N HIS A 83 -22.79 9.61 1.07
CA HIS A 83 -23.65 8.61 0.44
C HIS A 83 -23.02 8.06 -0.85
N GLU A 84 -23.27 6.79 -1.15
CA GLU A 84 -22.74 6.13 -2.37
C GLU A 84 -23.17 6.84 -3.66
N SER A 85 -24.34 7.47 -3.67
CA SER A 85 -24.83 8.27 -4.81
C SER A 85 -23.93 9.46 -5.13
N GLN A 86 -23.03 9.84 -4.22
CA GLN A 86 -22.06 10.92 -4.41
C GLN A 86 -20.74 10.44 -5.05
N VAL A 87 -20.58 9.14 -5.35
CA VAL A 87 -19.38 8.64 -6.02
C VAL A 87 -19.45 8.79 -7.55
N PRO A 88 -20.54 8.39 -8.24
CA PRO A 88 -20.55 8.40 -9.71
C PRO A 88 -20.31 9.77 -10.36
N PRO A 89 -20.88 10.89 -9.87
CA PRO A 89 -20.59 12.20 -10.46
C PRO A 89 -19.14 12.65 -10.26
N VAL A 90 -18.47 12.25 -9.17
CA VAL A 90 -17.03 12.51 -8.98
C VAL A 90 -16.21 11.79 -10.04
N VAL A 91 -16.52 10.51 -10.28
CA VAL A 91 -15.89 9.71 -11.33
C VAL A 91 -16.12 10.34 -12.71
N HIS A 92 -17.34 10.81 -12.95
CA HIS A 92 -17.72 11.43 -14.21
C HIS A 92 -16.98 12.75 -14.45
N CYS A 93 -17.00 13.68 -13.50
CA CYS A 93 -16.36 14.97 -13.65
C CYS A 93 -14.84 14.85 -13.75
N ALA A 94 -14.22 13.93 -13.01
CA ALA A 94 -12.78 13.69 -13.15
C ALA A 94 -12.43 13.19 -14.57
N ARG A 95 -13.29 12.35 -15.16
CA ARG A 95 -13.12 11.90 -16.55
C ARG A 95 -13.31 13.03 -17.57
N GLU A 96 -14.34 13.86 -17.41
CA GLU A 96 -14.59 15.00 -18.32
C GLU A 96 -13.46 16.04 -18.28
N ASN A 97 -12.76 16.15 -17.15
CA ASN A 97 -11.69 17.13 -16.93
C ASN A 97 -10.27 16.52 -16.98
N ASP A 98 -10.12 15.29 -17.50
CA ASP A 98 -8.84 14.56 -17.60
C ASP A 98 -8.01 14.53 -16.29
N MET A 99 -8.69 14.41 -15.15
CA MET A 99 -8.06 14.32 -13.84
C MET A 99 -7.95 12.87 -13.38
N GLU A 100 -6.80 12.50 -12.82
CA GLU A 100 -6.69 11.21 -12.14
C GLU A 100 -7.48 11.20 -10.82
N ILE A 101 -8.01 10.03 -10.45
CA ILE A 101 -8.62 9.83 -9.14
C ILE A 101 -7.74 8.92 -8.30
N ARG A 102 -7.39 9.38 -7.11
CA ARG A 102 -6.81 8.52 -6.06
C ARG A 102 -7.89 8.25 -5.02
N ILE A 103 -8.21 6.97 -4.82
CA ILE A 103 -9.25 6.55 -3.88
C ILE A 103 -8.60 6.24 -2.54
N ARG A 104 -9.06 6.92 -1.49
CA ARG A 104 -8.58 6.74 -0.12
C ARG A 104 -9.69 6.19 0.75
N SER A 105 -9.36 5.17 1.55
CA SER A 105 -10.20 4.68 2.63
C SER A 105 -9.43 4.86 3.94
N GLY A 106 -8.75 3.83 4.44
CA GLY A 106 -7.88 3.95 5.61
C GLY A 106 -6.53 4.62 5.38
N GLY A 107 -6.12 4.90 4.14
CA GLY A 107 -4.88 5.65 3.85
C GLY A 107 -3.54 4.96 4.20
N HIS A 108 -3.55 3.64 4.37
CA HIS A 108 -2.36 2.85 4.74
C HIS A 108 -1.48 2.41 3.55
N ASP A 109 -1.62 3.01 2.35
CA ASP A 109 -0.79 2.63 1.20
C ASP A 109 0.70 2.94 1.45
N TYR A 110 1.57 1.93 1.33
CA TYR A 110 2.99 2.04 1.68
C TYR A 110 3.77 3.00 0.80
N GLU A 111 3.25 3.27 -0.40
CA GLU A 111 3.84 4.15 -1.40
C GLU A 111 3.00 5.40 -1.63
N GLY A 112 2.00 5.64 -0.76
CA GLY A 112 1.15 6.82 -0.81
C GLY A 112 0.23 6.90 -2.03
N LEU A 113 0.05 5.81 -2.79
CA LEU A 113 -0.67 5.86 -4.07
C LEU A 113 -2.19 6.12 -3.93
N SER A 114 -2.72 6.11 -2.71
CA SER A 114 -4.09 6.52 -2.41
C SER A 114 -4.27 8.04 -2.22
N TYR A 115 -3.17 8.81 -2.14
CA TYR A 115 -3.21 10.26 -1.90
C TYR A 115 -2.08 11.05 -2.58
N VAL A 116 -1.28 10.43 -3.44
CA VAL A 116 -0.23 11.06 -4.25
C VAL A 116 -0.36 10.59 -5.71
N SER A 117 -0.26 11.54 -6.66
CA SER A 117 -0.06 11.30 -8.09
C SER A 117 0.95 12.31 -8.65
N GLN A 118 1.61 11.96 -9.75
CA GLN A 118 2.53 12.86 -10.47
C GLN A 118 1.81 13.81 -11.46
N VAL A 119 0.55 13.53 -11.78
CA VAL A 119 -0.30 14.36 -12.66
C VAL A 119 -1.42 15.02 -11.84
N PRO A 120 -2.11 16.05 -12.36
CA PRO A 120 -3.27 16.62 -11.68
C PRO A 120 -4.28 15.55 -11.29
N PHE A 121 -4.71 15.57 -10.03
CA PHE A 121 -5.55 14.52 -9.47
C PHE A 121 -6.48 15.04 -8.39
N VAL A 122 -7.54 14.29 -8.15
CA VAL A 122 -8.46 14.45 -7.01
C VAL A 122 -8.37 13.25 -6.08
N ILE A 123 -8.66 13.46 -4.80
CA ILE A 123 -8.87 12.36 -3.86
C ILE A 123 -10.36 12.14 -3.67
N LEU A 124 -10.81 10.91 -3.90
CA LEU A 124 -12.09 10.42 -3.42
C LEU A 124 -11.87 9.70 -2.08
N ASP A 125 -12.20 10.35 -0.98
CA ASP A 125 -11.94 9.88 0.38
C ASP A 125 -13.20 9.28 1.00
N LEU A 126 -13.26 7.96 1.09
CA LEU A 126 -14.42 7.19 1.54
C LEU A 126 -14.58 7.17 3.06
N ILE A 127 -13.90 8.08 3.79
CA ILE A 127 -13.89 8.14 5.26
C ILE A 127 -15.30 8.14 5.88
N ASN A 128 -16.29 8.78 5.25
CA ASN A 128 -17.66 8.87 5.77
C ASN A 128 -18.54 7.67 5.40
N LEU A 129 -18.12 6.81 4.48
CA LEU A 129 -18.82 5.56 4.11
C LEU A 129 -18.35 4.41 5.00
N SER A 130 -18.74 4.43 6.27
CA SER A 130 -18.26 3.49 7.29
C SER A 130 -19.38 2.74 8.03
N GLU A 131 -20.56 2.62 7.43
CA GLU A 131 -21.66 1.82 8.01
C GLU A 131 -21.28 0.33 8.01
N ILE A 132 -21.53 -0.35 9.13
CA ILE A 132 -21.26 -1.78 9.29
C ILE A 132 -22.54 -2.45 9.75
N SER A 133 -23.07 -3.36 8.93
CA SER A 133 -24.16 -4.27 9.28
C SER A 133 -23.59 -5.68 9.36
N VAL A 134 -23.85 -6.37 10.48
CA VAL A 134 -23.35 -7.73 10.72
C VAL A 134 -24.55 -8.66 10.84
N ASP A 135 -24.61 -9.64 9.95
CA ASP A 135 -25.51 -10.79 10.08
C ASP A 135 -24.77 -11.92 10.84
N PRO A 136 -25.12 -12.19 12.11
CA PRO A 136 -24.46 -13.24 12.88
C PRO A 136 -24.79 -14.66 12.40
N GLU A 137 -25.83 -14.85 11.57
CA GLU A 137 -26.24 -16.18 11.08
C GLU A 137 -25.33 -16.66 9.94
N SER A 138 -24.71 -15.76 9.18
CA SER A 138 -23.87 -16.10 8.01
C SER A 138 -22.45 -16.59 8.36
N LYS A 139 -22.12 -16.72 9.66
CA LYS A 139 -20.89 -17.27 10.28
C LYS A 139 -19.74 -17.61 9.31
N THR A 140 -18.77 -16.71 9.16
CA THR A 140 -17.46 -17.07 8.57
C THR A 140 -16.33 -16.66 9.49
N ALA A 141 -15.61 -17.64 10.03
CA ALA A 141 -14.28 -17.46 10.62
C ALA A 141 -13.39 -18.63 10.18
N TRP A 142 -12.23 -18.30 9.60
CA TRP A 142 -11.21 -19.28 9.22
C TRP A 142 -9.92 -18.96 9.98
N SER A 143 -9.34 -19.97 10.63
CA SER A 143 -8.01 -19.88 11.25
C SER A 143 -6.92 -20.23 10.24
N VAL A 144 -5.79 -19.55 10.30
CA VAL A 144 -4.61 -19.79 9.45
C VAL A 144 -3.41 -20.11 10.32
N ALA A 145 -2.81 -21.29 10.10
CA ALA A 145 -1.47 -21.81 10.44
C ALA A 145 -1.62 -23.30 10.85
N HIS A 146 -0.62 -24.15 11.08
CA HIS A 146 0.58 -24.54 10.31
C HIS A 146 0.87 -26.02 10.69
N THR A 147 2.06 -26.56 10.36
CA THR A 147 2.47 -27.97 10.58
C THR A 147 2.35 -28.53 12.00
N ILE A 148 2.20 -27.71 13.04
CA ILE A 148 2.06 -28.17 14.44
C ILE A 148 0.59 -28.38 14.83
N ASP A 149 -0.23 -27.33 14.76
CA ASP A 149 -1.66 -27.39 15.08
C ASP A 149 -2.44 -26.31 14.28
N PRO A 150 -3.63 -26.62 13.73
CA PRO A 150 -4.44 -25.69 12.94
C PRO A 150 -4.97 -24.46 13.73
N ASN A 151 -4.99 -24.55 15.06
CA ASN A 151 -5.48 -23.50 15.96
C ASN A 151 -4.35 -22.60 16.48
N LEU A 152 -3.09 -22.91 16.17
CA LEU A 152 -1.92 -22.19 16.64
C LEU A 152 -1.33 -21.30 15.54
N PHE A 153 -1.41 -19.99 15.75
CA PHE A 153 -0.73 -18.97 14.96
C PHE A 153 0.47 -18.43 15.72
N VAL A 154 1.67 -18.46 15.12
CA VAL A 154 2.92 -17.92 15.72
C VAL A 154 3.59 -16.97 14.75
N MET A 155 3.53 -15.67 15.04
CA MET A 155 4.21 -14.61 14.30
C MET A 155 5.57 -14.30 14.94
N ILE A 156 6.60 -14.17 14.11
CA ILE A 156 7.94 -13.79 14.57
C ILE A 156 8.17 -12.32 14.25
N LEU A 157 8.55 -11.54 15.25
CA LEU A 157 8.97 -10.16 15.11
C LEU A 157 10.47 -10.07 15.42
N ILE A 158 11.22 -9.51 14.50
CA ILE A 158 12.64 -9.21 14.66
C ILE A 158 12.76 -7.71 14.72
N THR A 159 13.25 -7.20 15.84
CA THR A 159 13.45 -5.77 16.06
C THR A 159 14.89 -5.49 16.44
N ARG A 160 15.31 -4.24 16.20
CA ARG A 160 16.56 -3.71 16.72
C ARG A 160 16.29 -2.84 17.95
N GLY A 161 16.96 -3.16 19.05
CA GLY A 161 17.16 -2.28 20.20
C GLY A 161 18.66 -2.10 20.43
N ASN A 162 19.14 -2.24 21.68
CA ASN A 162 20.60 -2.35 21.97
C ASN A 162 21.22 -3.66 21.45
N SER A 163 20.41 -4.70 21.23
CA SER A 163 20.74 -5.93 20.50
C SER A 163 19.65 -6.23 19.46
N VAL A 164 19.84 -7.26 18.64
CA VAL A 164 18.75 -7.86 17.87
C VAL A 164 17.87 -8.65 18.83
N ARG A 165 16.56 -8.42 18.78
CA ARG A 165 15.56 -9.15 19.56
C ARG A 165 14.63 -9.91 18.63
N VAL A 166 14.45 -11.19 18.91
CA VAL A 166 13.44 -12.04 18.25
C VAL A 166 12.32 -12.28 19.25
N THR A 167 11.09 -11.96 18.86
CA THR A 167 9.89 -12.10 19.68
C THR A 167 8.91 -13.02 18.95
N PHE A 168 8.43 -14.03 19.66
CA PHE A 168 7.42 -14.97 19.17
C PHE A 168 6.07 -14.55 19.76
N ASN A 169 5.23 -13.89 18.96
CA ASN A 169 3.87 -13.52 19.36
C ASN A 169 2.89 -14.55 18.81
N SER A 170 2.07 -15.14 19.67
CA SER A 170 1.18 -16.23 19.27
C SER A 170 -0.27 -16.00 19.66
N THR A 171 -1.17 -16.65 18.93
CA THR A 171 -2.57 -16.84 19.30
C THR A 171 -2.87 -18.31 19.18
N PHE A 172 -3.51 -18.87 20.21
CA PHE A 172 -4.00 -20.24 20.19
C PHE A 172 -5.50 -20.24 20.44
N LEU A 173 -6.28 -20.85 19.56
CA LEU A 173 -7.72 -20.99 19.72
C LEU A 173 -8.05 -22.21 20.61
N GLY A 174 -7.69 -22.11 21.88
CA GLY A 174 -7.86 -23.17 22.87
C GLY A 174 -7.37 -22.75 24.26
N GLY A 175 -7.22 -23.72 25.17
CA GLY A 175 -6.70 -23.49 26.51
C GLY A 175 -5.18 -23.47 26.54
N ALA A 176 -4.58 -22.74 27.48
CA ALA A 176 -3.12 -22.63 27.58
C ALA A 176 -2.45 -23.94 28.01
N ASP A 177 -3.12 -24.84 28.74
CA ASP A 177 -2.55 -26.16 29.07
C ASP A 177 -2.44 -27.07 27.84
N GLU A 178 -3.42 -26.97 26.92
CA GLU A 178 -3.39 -27.65 25.63
C GLU A 178 -2.27 -27.09 24.75
N LEU A 179 -2.12 -25.76 24.69
CA LEU A 179 -1.01 -25.11 24.01
C LEU A 179 0.34 -25.59 24.53
N LEU A 180 0.53 -25.65 25.85
CA LEU A 180 1.78 -26.09 26.46
C LEU A 180 2.12 -27.54 26.07
N SER A 181 1.13 -28.44 26.09
CA SER A 181 1.32 -29.82 25.65
C SER A 181 1.74 -29.90 24.17
N ILE A 182 1.08 -29.12 23.30
CA ILE A 182 1.40 -29.07 21.87
C ILE A 182 2.81 -28.53 21.64
N MET A 183 3.18 -27.46 22.33
CA MET A 183 4.48 -26.80 22.19
C MET A 183 5.62 -27.67 22.75
N GLN A 184 5.40 -28.37 23.85
CA GLN A 184 6.39 -29.30 24.41
C GLN A 184 6.70 -30.46 23.45
N GLN A 185 5.71 -30.92 22.69
CA GLN A 185 5.88 -32.02 21.73
C GLN A 185 6.52 -31.58 20.42
N ASN A 186 6.20 -30.38 19.94
CA ASN A 186 6.50 -29.98 18.56
C ASN A 186 7.48 -28.81 18.44
N PHE A 187 7.69 -28.01 19.50
CA PHE A 187 8.59 -26.87 19.47
C PHE A 187 9.15 -26.53 20.87
N SER A 188 9.74 -27.55 21.51
CA SER A 188 10.27 -27.47 22.88
C SER A 188 11.41 -26.46 23.04
N GLU A 189 12.12 -26.14 21.96
CA GLU A 189 13.24 -25.22 21.90
C GLU A 189 12.85 -23.78 22.22
N LEU A 190 11.56 -23.42 22.02
CA LEU A 190 11.06 -22.11 22.41
C LEU A 190 11.04 -21.93 23.94
N GLY A 191 10.91 -23.03 24.70
CA GLY A 191 10.91 -23.00 26.15
C GLY A 191 9.68 -22.33 26.78
N LEU A 192 8.53 -22.34 26.08
CA LEU A 192 7.28 -21.73 26.54
C LEU A 192 6.85 -22.30 27.91
N THR A 193 6.55 -21.43 28.88
CA THR A 193 5.98 -21.84 30.17
C THR A 193 4.57 -21.29 30.39
N ARG A 194 3.90 -21.74 31.46
CA ARG A 194 2.54 -21.29 31.78
C ARG A 194 2.49 -19.80 32.10
N GLU A 195 3.56 -19.26 32.68
CA GLU A 195 3.69 -17.84 33.03
C GLU A 195 3.74 -16.92 31.79
N ASP A 196 4.14 -17.46 30.64
CA ASP A 196 4.13 -16.73 29.36
C ASP A 196 2.74 -16.71 28.70
N CYS A 197 1.81 -17.54 29.18
CA CYS A 197 0.48 -17.71 28.60
C CYS A 197 -0.56 -16.83 29.30
N THR A 198 -1.24 -15.96 28.55
CA THR A 198 -2.40 -15.21 29.03
C THR A 198 -3.66 -15.67 28.30
N GLU A 199 -4.60 -16.29 29.01
CA GLU A 199 -5.91 -16.63 28.46
C GLU A 199 -6.84 -15.41 28.48
N MET A 200 -7.47 -15.13 27.36
CA MET A 200 -8.35 -13.97 27.17
C MET A 200 -9.40 -14.24 26.09
N SER A 201 -10.41 -13.36 25.99
CA SER A 201 -11.38 -13.46 24.90
C SER A 201 -10.74 -13.09 23.55
N TRP A 202 -11.34 -13.51 22.44
CA TRP A 202 -10.82 -13.19 21.10
C TRP A 202 -10.68 -11.67 20.88
N ILE A 203 -11.67 -10.86 21.31
CA ILE A 203 -11.59 -9.40 21.15
C ILE A 203 -10.50 -8.76 22.01
N ASP A 204 -10.21 -9.31 23.19
CA ASP A 204 -9.10 -8.82 24.03
C ASP A 204 -7.74 -9.20 23.41
N SER A 205 -7.66 -10.33 22.69
CA SER A 205 -6.47 -10.66 21.91
C SER A 205 -6.19 -9.65 20.80
N VAL A 206 -7.22 -9.06 20.18
CA VAL A 206 -7.04 -7.97 19.20
C VAL A 206 -6.35 -6.76 19.85
N LEU A 207 -6.74 -6.36 21.06
CA LEU A 207 -6.09 -5.28 21.81
C LEU A 207 -4.64 -5.63 22.17
N TYR A 208 -4.38 -6.88 22.54
CA TYR A 208 -3.03 -7.37 22.79
C TYR A 208 -2.12 -7.22 21.56
N PHE A 209 -2.57 -7.67 20.38
CA PHE A 209 -1.82 -7.56 19.13
C PHE A 209 -1.70 -6.11 18.63
N ALA A 210 -2.65 -5.25 18.97
CA ALA A 210 -2.57 -3.81 18.71
C ALA A 210 -1.53 -3.08 19.60
N GLY A 211 -0.94 -3.76 20.59
CA GLY A 211 0.01 -3.17 21.54
C GLY A 211 -0.66 -2.38 22.67
N SER A 212 -1.96 -2.57 22.87
CA SER A 212 -2.77 -1.84 23.85
C SER A 212 -3.64 -2.79 24.71
N PRO A 213 -3.05 -3.83 25.33
CA PRO A 213 -3.82 -4.89 26.03
C PRO A 213 -4.65 -4.41 27.22
N ASN A 214 -4.34 -3.23 27.76
CA ASN A 214 -5.00 -2.67 28.95
C ASN A 214 -5.98 -1.53 28.62
N GLU A 215 -6.11 -1.16 27.35
CA GLU A 215 -7.07 -0.13 26.93
C GLU A 215 -8.50 -0.70 26.89
N PRO A 216 -9.53 0.14 27.10
CA PRO A 216 -10.92 -0.27 26.92
C PRO A 216 -11.20 -0.60 25.44
N ARG A 217 -12.10 -1.55 25.17
CA ARG A 217 -12.39 -2.06 23.81
C ARG A 217 -12.87 -0.97 22.86
N GLU A 218 -13.48 0.08 23.40
CA GLU A 218 -13.93 1.28 22.69
C GLU A 218 -12.78 2.00 21.97
N VAL A 219 -11.52 1.78 22.37
CA VAL A 219 -10.35 2.31 21.64
C VAL A 219 -10.28 1.79 20.21
N LEU A 220 -10.85 0.60 19.91
CA LEU A 220 -10.91 0.04 18.56
C LEU A 220 -11.84 0.84 17.63
N LEU A 221 -12.72 1.69 18.18
CA LEU A 221 -13.54 2.63 17.42
C LEU A 221 -12.78 3.92 17.07
N ASN A 222 -11.59 4.15 17.66
CA ASN A 222 -10.79 5.33 17.39
C ASN A 222 -10.10 5.23 16.03
N ARG A 223 -10.39 6.20 15.15
CA ARG A 223 -9.83 6.29 13.80
C ARG A 223 -8.54 7.10 13.74
N THR A 224 -8.12 7.71 14.84
CA THR A 224 -6.87 8.46 14.94
C THR A 224 -5.75 7.50 15.30
N GLN A 225 -4.71 7.42 14.46
CA GLN A 225 -3.56 6.56 14.76
C GLN A 225 -2.52 7.33 15.59
N PRO A 226 -2.20 6.90 16.82
CA PRO A 226 -1.30 7.64 17.72
C PRO A 226 0.17 7.61 17.29
N PHE A 227 0.57 6.72 16.38
CA PHE A 227 1.98 6.48 16.02
C PHE A 227 2.20 6.38 14.51
N VAL A 228 1.93 7.45 13.77
CA VAL A 228 2.35 7.56 12.36
C VAL A 228 3.85 7.77 12.25
N ARG A 229 4.50 7.11 11.30
CA ARG A 229 5.97 7.13 11.13
C ARG A 229 6.37 7.32 9.67
N TYR A 230 7.63 7.67 9.44
CA TYR A 230 8.22 7.57 8.12
C TYR A 230 8.72 6.14 7.91
N PHE A 231 8.39 5.53 6.78
CA PHE A 231 8.91 4.21 6.49
C PHE A 231 9.04 3.88 5.00
N LYS A 232 9.86 2.86 4.75
CA LYS A 232 9.88 2.07 3.52
C LYS A 232 9.72 0.61 3.91
N ALA A 233 8.92 -0.12 3.16
CA ALA A 233 8.67 -1.53 3.39
C ALA A 233 8.83 -2.36 2.13
N LYS A 234 9.03 -3.67 2.31
CA LYS A 234 9.17 -4.69 1.27
C LYS A 234 8.60 -6.02 1.77
N SER A 235 8.27 -6.94 0.86
CA SER A 235 7.82 -8.28 1.24
C SER A 235 8.44 -9.37 0.36
N ASP A 236 8.58 -10.57 0.93
CA ASP A 236 9.00 -11.80 0.26
C ASP A 236 8.17 -12.99 0.76
N PHE A 237 8.09 -14.04 -0.05
CA PHE A 237 7.61 -15.35 0.39
C PHE A 237 8.76 -16.33 0.49
N VAL A 238 8.79 -17.12 1.56
CA VAL A 238 9.78 -18.17 1.78
C VAL A 238 9.18 -19.52 1.48
N GLN A 239 9.87 -20.32 0.66
CA GLN A 239 9.41 -21.65 0.22
C GLN A 239 10.29 -22.79 0.77
N ARG A 240 11.43 -22.45 1.37
CA ARG A 240 12.39 -23.39 2.00
C ARG A 240 13.01 -22.73 3.22
N PRO A 241 13.38 -23.49 4.27
CA PRO A 241 14.03 -22.91 5.44
C PRO A 241 15.27 -22.08 5.08
N ILE A 242 15.36 -20.87 5.63
CA ILE A 242 16.55 -20.02 5.50
C ILE A 242 17.65 -20.67 6.35
N PRO A 243 18.84 -20.96 5.79
CA PRO A 243 19.94 -21.54 6.56
C PRO A 243 20.43 -20.55 7.63
N GLU A 244 21.04 -21.06 8.70
CA GLU A 244 21.58 -20.24 9.80
C GLU A 244 22.50 -19.12 9.28
N GLN A 245 23.38 -19.41 8.31
CA GLN A 245 24.26 -18.43 7.69
C GLN A 245 23.49 -17.28 6.99
N GLY A 246 22.30 -17.56 6.46
CA GLY A 246 21.38 -16.58 5.91
C GLY A 246 20.81 -15.65 6.99
N LEU A 247 20.45 -16.23 8.14
CA LEU A 247 19.99 -15.44 9.29
C LEU A 247 21.15 -14.62 9.88
N GLU A 248 22.34 -15.19 10.01
CA GLU A 248 23.54 -14.50 10.51
C GLU A 248 23.93 -13.28 9.68
N GLY A 249 23.87 -13.36 8.35
CA GLY A 249 24.15 -12.20 7.52
C GLY A 249 23.03 -11.14 7.60
N MET A 250 21.78 -11.55 7.80
CA MET A 250 20.70 -10.62 8.14
C MET A 250 20.97 -9.91 9.47
N TRP A 251 21.45 -10.63 10.50
CA TRP A 251 21.83 -10.03 11.80
C TRP A 251 22.91 -8.96 11.64
N ARG A 252 23.91 -9.19 10.78
CA ARG A 252 24.97 -8.20 10.51
C ARG A 252 24.40 -6.89 9.98
N LEU A 253 23.39 -6.94 9.11
CA LEU A 253 22.72 -5.74 8.59
C LEU A 253 21.91 -5.00 9.67
N PHE A 254 21.39 -5.73 10.66
CA PHE A 254 20.67 -5.15 11.81
C PHE A 254 21.59 -4.42 12.81
N TYR A 255 22.91 -4.59 12.73
CA TYR A 255 23.87 -3.83 13.54
C TYR A 255 24.26 -2.49 12.93
N GLU A 256 23.78 -2.16 11.73
CA GLU A 256 24.04 -0.89 11.08
C GLU A 256 23.19 0.25 11.71
N PRO A 257 23.65 1.51 11.72
CA PRO A 257 22.91 2.62 12.33
C PRO A 257 21.51 2.84 11.72
N GLU A 258 21.34 2.56 10.43
CA GLU A 258 20.08 2.74 9.70
C GLU A 258 18.99 1.76 10.13
N SER A 259 19.34 0.67 10.81
CA SER A 259 18.38 -0.35 11.24
C SER A 259 17.93 -0.19 12.68
N GLU A 260 18.26 0.92 13.34
CA GLU A 260 17.91 1.16 14.75
C GLU A 260 16.41 0.97 15.05
N GLU A 261 15.54 1.36 14.13
CA GLU A 261 14.09 1.13 14.22
C GLU A 261 13.59 0.12 13.19
N ALA A 262 14.46 -0.73 12.63
CA ALA A 262 14.03 -1.72 11.66
C ALA A 262 13.18 -2.83 12.30
N LEU A 263 12.24 -3.33 11.52
CA LEU A 263 11.36 -4.43 11.88
C LEU A 263 11.32 -5.44 10.74
N VAL A 264 11.54 -6.72 11.04
CA VAL A 264 11.13 -7.82 10.17
C VAL A 264 10.00 -8.59 10.83
N ILE A 265 8.94 -8.86 10.09
CA ILE A 265 7.81 -9.69 10.52
C ILE A 265 7.80 -10.95 9.67
N MET A 266 7.74 -12.13 10.30
CA MET A 266 7.52 -13.40 9.62
C MET A 266 6.15 -13.95 10.05
N VAL A 267 5.26 -14.13 9.08
CA VAL A 267 3.89 -14.59 9.32
C VAL A 267 3.71 -15.97 8.70
N PRO A 268 3.37 -17.01 9.49
CA PRO A 268 3.28 -18.38 9.02
C PRO A 268 2.17 -18.52 7.98
N PHE A 269 2.46 -19.28 6.94
CA PHE A 269 1.49 -19.79 5.97
C PHE A 269 1.23 -21.27 6.26
N GLY A 270 0.47 -21.94 5.39
CA GLY A 270 -0.03 -23.29 5.62
C GLY A 270 -1.46 -23.34 6.15
N GLY A 271 -1.85 -24.48 6.71
CA GLY A 271 -3.21 -24.70 7.20
C GLY A 271 -4.23 -24.52 6.06
N VAL A 272 -5.29 -23.74 6.30
CA VAL A 272 -6.31 -23.48 5.27
C VAL A 272 -5.74 -22.81 4.01
N MET A 273 -4.63 -22.07 4.10
CA MET A 273 -4.03 -21.39 2.95
C MET A 273 -3.46 -22.35 1.92
N ASP A 274 -3.12 -23.59 2.30
CA ASP A 274 -2.65 -24.64 1.38
C ASP A 274 -3.81 -25.33 0.64
N ASN A 275 -5.02 -25.24 1.18
CA ASN A 275 -6.21 -25.89 0.64
C ASN A 275 -6.99 -25.00 -0.35
N ILE A 276 -6.60 -23.73 -0.50
CA ILE A 276 -7.19 -22.77 -1.44
C ILE A 276 -6.36 -22.77 -2.71
N SER A 277 -7.00 -22.88 -3.89
CA SER A 277 -6.28 -22.86 -5.16
C SER A 277 -5.64 -21.49 -5.40
N GLU A 278 -4.45 -21.46 -6.01
CA GLU A 278 -3.79 -20.22 -6.40
C GLU A 278 -4.67 -19.35 -7.32
N SER A 279 -5.60 -19.95 -8.07
CA SER A 279 -6.47 -19.27 -9.03
C SER A 279 -7.88 -18.93 -8.53
N ASP A 280 -8.22 -19.30 -7.28
CA ASP A 280 -9.57 -19.07 -6.73
C ASP A 280 -9.88 -17.57 -6.64
N ILE A 281 -8.88 -16.77 -6.25
CA ILE A 281 -8.92 -15.32 -6.21
C ILE A 281 -7.62 -14.72 -6.77
N SER A 282 -7.52 -13.39 -6.83
CA SER A 282 -6.35 -12.70 -7.39
C SER A 282 -5.04 -12.98 -6.65
N PHE A 283 -5.08 -13.19 -5.33
CA PHE A 283 -3.93 -13.50 -4.48
C PHE A 283 -3.46 -14.97 -4.68
N PRO A 284 -2.29 -15.20 -5.29
CA PRO A 284 -1.88 -16.53 -5.75
C PRO A 284 -1.05 -17.29 -4.72
N HIS A 285 -0.52 -16.62 -3.69
CA HIS A 285 0.53 -17.20 -2.84
C HIS A 285 -0.12 -18.15 -1.82
N ARG A 286 -0.30 -19.41 -2.22
CA ARG A 286 -0.99 -20.47 -1.46
C ARG A 286 0.00 -21.58 -1.08
N ALA A 287 -0.38 -22.83 -1.31
CA ALA A 287 0.45 -24.01 -1.11
C ALA A 287 1.87 -23.85 -1.64
N GLY A 288 2.85 -24.30 -0.86
CA GLY A 288 4.27 -24.21 -1.17
C GLY A 288 4.99 -23.00 -0.59
N ASN A 289 4.27 -22.07 0.05
CA ASN A 289 4.87 -20.97 0.82
C ASN A 289 4.82 -21.30 2.32
N MET A 290 5.97 -21.30 2.99
CA MET A 290 6.08 -21.56 4.43
C MET A 290 5.64 -20.36 5.27
N TYR A 291 6.01 -19.16 4.84
CA TYR A 291 5.65 -17.90 5.48
C TYR A 291 5.92 -16.72 4.56
N ILE A 292 5.26 -15.59 4.83
CA ILE A 292 5.61 -14.29 4.27
C ILE A 292 6.57 -13.57 5.22
N ILE A 293 7.60 -12.93 4.67
CA ILE A 293 8.45 -11.98 5.38
C ILE A 293 8.09 -10.57 4.94
N GLN A 294 7.94 -9.66 5.90
CA GLN A 294 7.82 -8.23 5.66
C GLN A 294 8.99 -7.50 6.30
N TYR A 295 9.62 -6.60 5.56
CA TYR A 295 10.75 -5.80 6.00
C TYR A 295 10.31 -4.35 6.12
N TYR A 296 10.68 -3.68 7.21
CA TYR A 296 10.42 -2.27 7.44
C TYR A 296 11.69 -1.57 7.89
N ALA A 297 11.95 -0.42 7.28
CA ALA A 297 12.88 0.57 7.79
C ALA A 297 12.07 1.80 8.20
N TYR A 298 12.05 2.08 9.50
CA TYR A 298 11.42 3.26 10.08
C TYR A 298 12.46 4.35 10.37
N TRP A 299 12.03 5.61 10.32
CA TRP A 299 12.84 6.73 10.80
C TRP A 299 11.98 7.87 11.35
N GLN A 300 12.61 8.70 12.18
CA GLN A 300 12.00 9.88 12.79
C GLN A 300 12.10 11.12 11.89
N GLU A 301 11.27 12.13 12.17
CA GLU A 301 11.24 13.40 11.44
C GLU A 301 12.61 14.08 11.32
N GLY A 302 13.40 14.08 12.41
CA GLY A 302 14.75 14.66 12.41
C GLY A 302 15.70 14.04 11.37
N ASN A 303 15.41 12.82 10.92
CA ASN A 303 16.19 12.10 9.92
C ASN A 303 15.56 12.13 8.50
N ALA A 304 14.40 12.77 8.33
CA ALA A 304 13.67 12.76 7.06
C ALA A 304 14.47 13.34 5.89
N ARG A 305 15.31 14.35 6.14
CA ARG A 305 16.19 14.97 5.12
C ARG A 305 17.26 14.00 4.57
N ASN A 306 17.64 12.98 5.35
CA ASN A 306 18.63 11.98 4.97
C ASN A 306 17.99 10.60 4.78
N SER A 307 16.69 10.54 4.45
CA SER A 307 15.90 9.30 4.37
C SER A 307 16.47 8.26 3.38
N ASP A 308 17.22 8.71 2.36
CA ASP A 308 17.88 7.83 1.38
C ASP A 308 18.79 6.77 2.00
N ARG A 309 19.36 7.01 3.19
CA ARG A 309 20.18 5.98 3.86
C ARG A 309 19.34 4.78 4.30
N TYR A 310 18.15 5.01 4.84
CA TYR A 310 17.22 3.97 5.29
C TYR A 310 16.65 3.19 4.10
N ILE A 311 16.33 3.90 3.01
CA ILE A 311 15.87 3.31 1.76
C ILE A 311 16.97 2.44 1.13
N ARG A 312 18.23 2.91 1.13
CA ARG A 312 19.37 2.09 0.67
C ARG A 312 19.60 0.88 1.56
N TRP A 313 19.47 1.03 2.88
CA TRP A 313 19.61 -0.07 3.83
C TRP A 313 18.58 -1.18 3.56
N ILE A 314 17.29 -0.86 3.47
CA ILE A 314 16.27 -1.89 3.21
C ILE A 314 16.41 -2.52 1.83
N ARG A 315 16.88 -1.78 0.81
CA ARG A 315 17.22 -2.34 -0.50
C ARG A 315 18.40 -3.32 -0.44
N ARG A 316 19.42 -3.04 0.38
CA ARG A 316 20.52 -3.97 0.64
C ARG A 316 20.04 -5.22 1.36
N LEU A 317 19.22 -5.08 2.41
CA LEU A 317 18.61 -6.21 3.10
C LEU A 317 17.79 -7.08 2.14
N TYR A 318 16.91 -6.47 1.35
CA TYR A 318 16.11 -7.18 0.36
C TYR A 318 16.98 -7.86 -0.70
N SER A 319 18.05 -7.21 -1.17
CA SER A 319 18.97 -7.84 -2.12
C SER A 319 19.71 -9.03 -1.49
N TYR A 320 20.13 -8.90 -0.24
CA TYR A 320 20.77 -9.98 0.52
C TYR A 320 19.85 -11.19 0.72
N MET A 321 18.55 -10.97 0.92
CA MET A 321 17.57 -12.03 1.12
C MET A 321 17.18 -12.79 -0.18
N ALA A 322 17.52 -12.25 -1.35
CA ALA A 322 17.14 -12.82 -2.65
C ALA A 322 17.39 -14.33 -2.85
N PRO A 323 18.53 -14.93 -2.44
CA PRO A 323 18.79 -16.35 -2.65
C PRO A 323 18.04 -17.26 -1.66
N TYR A 324 17.39 -16.72 -0.62
CA TYR A 324 16.73 -17.50 0.43
C TYR A 324 15.20 -17.47 0.36
N VAL A 325 14.65 -16.71 -0.58
CA VAL A 325 13.21 -16.50 -0.76
C VAL A 325 12.76 -17.08 -2.11
N SER A 326 11.46 -17.02 -2.38
CA SER A 326 10.88 -17.40 -3.67
C SER A 326 11.62 -16.75 -4.84
N SER A 327 11.70 -17.47 -5.96
CA SER A 327 12.31 -17.00 -7.19
C SER A 327 11.52 -17.48 -8.40
N LEU A 328 11.64 -16.76 -9.52
CA LEU A 328 10.99 -17.08 -10.80
C LEU A 328 9.44 -17.18 -10.75
N PRO A 329 8.71 -16.09 -10.40
CA PRO A 329 9.20 -14.78 -9.99
C PRO A 329 9.47 -14.71 -8.48
N ARG A 330 10.29 -13.74 -8.06
CA ARG A 330 10.41 -13.39 -6.63
C ARG A 330 9.12 -12.74 -6.18
N ALA A 331 8.31 -13.49 -5.44
CA ALA A 331 6.96 -13.13 -5.05
C ALA A 331 6.93 -11.96 -4.05
N ALA A 332 5.88 -11.14 -4.15
CA ALA A 332 5.62 -10.01 -3.28
C ALA A 332 4.13 -9.92 -2.96
N TYR A 333 3.77 -9.25 -1.88
CA TYR A 333 2.37 -9.03 -1.49
C TYR A 333 1.91 -7.63 -1.89
N VAL A 334 0.80 -7.54 -2.64
CA VAL A 334 0.31 -6.27 -3.20
C VAL A 334 -0.05 -5.22 -2.14
N ASN A 335 -0.51 -5.63 -0.96
CA ASN A 335 -0.80 -4.71 0.15
C ASN A 335 0.45 -4.22 0.87
N CYS A 336 1.61 -4.86 0.65
CA CYS A 336 2.93 -4.33 0.97
C CYS A 336 3.53 -3.68 -0.29
N ARG A 337 2.84 -2.66 -0.83
CA ARG A 337 3.17 -2.03 -2.11
C ARG A 337 4.63 -1.56 -2.11
N ASP A 338 5.33 -1.82 -3.22
CA ASP A 338 6.74 -1.50 -3.39
C ASP A 338 7.02 -1.06 -4.82
N VAL A 339 7.23 0.23 -5.05
CA VAL A 339 7.54 0.75 -6.39
C VAL A 339 8.91 0.31 -6.92
N ASP A 340 9.80 -0.21 -6.05
CA ASP A 340 11.14 -0.64 -6.48
C ASP A 340 11.10 -1.94 -7.32
N ILE A 341 10.02 -2.72 -7.28
CA ILE A 341 9.91 -3.95 -8.10
C ILE A 341 9.42 -3.69 -9.53
N GLY A 342 9.10 -2.43 -9.85
CA GLY A 342 8.69 -1.96 -11.17
C GLY A 342 7.46 -1.03 -11.08
N VAL A 343 7.40 -0.07 -11.99
CA VAL A 343 6.25 0.83 -12.18
C VAL A 343 5.87 0.90 -13.65
N ASN A 344 4.66 1.33 -13.92
CA ASN A 344 4.18 1.69 -15.24
C ASN A 344 4.90 2.96 -15.74
N ASN A 345 4.74 3.29 -17.02
CA ASN A 345 5.19 4.57 -17.58
C ASN A 345 4.39 5.75 -17.00
N ASN A 346 5.06 6.90 -16.88
CA ASN A 346 4.49 8.13 -16.32
C ASN A 346 3.48 8.82 -17.25
N GLU A 347 3.63 8.63 -18.56
CA GLU A 347 2.79 9.26 -19.57
C GLU A 347 2.41 8.25 -20.66
N GLY A 348 1.22 8.40 -21.20
CA GLY A 348 0.70 7.55 -22.28
C GLY A 348 0.25 6.17 -21.83
N ARG A 349 0.10 5.27 -22.80
CA ARG A 349 -0.50 3.94 -22.61
C ARG A 349 0.39 3.04 -21.74
N ILE A 350 -0.22 2.36 -20.76
CA ILE A 350 0.51 1.39 -19.94
C ILE A 350 0.91 0.18 -20.77
N ASP A 351 2.21 -0.09 -20.83
CA ASP A 351 2.76 -1.26 -21.51
C ASP A 351 2.58 -2.55 -20.69
N TYR A 352 1.91 -3.55 -21.29
CA TYR A 352 1.73 -4.87 -20.68
C TYR A 352 3.06 -5.54 -20.36
N ALA A 353 4.07 -5.45 -21.25
CA ALA A 353 5.35 -6.12 -21.04
C ALA A 353 6.04 -5.57 -19.78
N ARG A 354 6.10 -4.24 -19.64
CA ARG A 354 6.57 -3.56 -18.42
C ARG A 354 5.75 -3.95 -17.19
N ALA A 355 4.42 -3.89 -17.27
CA ALA A 355 3.55 -4.18 -16.14
C ALA A 355 3.66 -5.63 -15.67
N SER A 356 3.89 -6.57 -16.59
CA SER A 356 4.02 -8.00 -16.27
C SER A 356 5.22 -8.31 -15.37
N VAL A 357 6.26 -7.48 -15.37
CA VAL A 357 7.47 -7.65 -14.53
C VAL A 357 7.12 -7.57 -13.04
N TRP A 358 6.38 -6.54 -12.63
CA TRP A 358 5.92 -6.40 -11.25
C TRP A 358 4.61 -7.16 -11.00
N GLY A 359 3.74 -7.23 -12.00
CA GLY A 359 2.43 -7.88 -11.92
C GLY A 359 2.52 -9.36 -11.59
N ARG A 360 3.46 -10.09 -12.21
CA ARG A 360 3.67 -11.52 -11.91
C ARG A 360 4.26 -11.75 -10.52
N LYS A 361 4.96 -10.78 -9.92
CA LYS A 361 5.44 -10.88 -8.52
C LYS A 361 4.27 -10.81 -7.54
N TYR A 362 3.29 -9.96 -7.80
CA TYR A 362 2.10 -9.81 -6.95
C TYR A 362 1.05 -10.89 -7.18
N PHE A 363 0.80 -11.25 -8.44
CA PHE A 363 -0.37 -12.03 -8.85
C PHE A 363 -0.03 -13.37 -9.51
N GLY A 364 1.26 -13.70 -9.68
CA GLY A 364 1.66 -14.97 -10.28
C GLY A 364 1.00 -15.19 -11.65
N ASN A 365 0.46 -16.38 -11.86
CA ASN A 365 -0.27 -16.74 -13.08
C ASN A 365 -1.62 -16.02 -13.23
N ASN A 366 -2.17 -15.43 -12.16
CA ASN A 366 -3.44 -14.71 -12.21
C ASN A 366 -3.34 -13.35 -12.90
N PHE A 367 -2.13 -12.82 -13.12
CA PHE A 367 -1.94 -11.50 -13.71
C PHE A 367 -2.65 -11.36 -15.07
N ASP A 368 -2.56 -12.37 -15.93
CA ASP A 368 -3.15 -12.32 -17.27
C ASP A 368 -4.69 -12.32 -17.21
N ARG A 369 -5.28 -13.07 -16.28
CA ARG A 369 -6.73 -13.02 -16.03
C ARG A 369 -7.15 -11.63 -15.56
N LEU A 370 -6.39 -11.01 -14.66
CA LEU A 370 -6.67 -9.66 -14.17
C LEU A 370 -6.59 -8.61 -15.28
N VAL A 371 -5.61 -8.72 -16.19
CA VAL A 371 -5.49 -7.85 -17.36
C VAL A 371 -6.71 -7.98 -18.27
N ARG A 372 -7.22 -9.20 -18.51
CA ARG A 372 -8.46 -9.40 -19.30
C ARG A 372 -9.67 -8.76 -18.62
N VAL A 373 -9.81 -8.93 -17.31
CA VAL A 373 -10.89 -8.28 -16.54
C VAL A 373 -10.77 -6.76 -16.63
N LYS A 374 -9.57 -6.20 -16.39
CA LYS A 374 -9.29 -4.78 -16.52
C LYS A 374 -9.68 -4.23 -17.89
N THR A 375 -9.31 -4.96 -18.95
CA THR A 375 -9.65 -4.61 -20.33
C THR A 375 -11.16 -4.55 -20.57
N ALA A 376 -11.91 -5.48 -19.99
CA ALA A 376 -13.36 -5.54 -20.16
C ALA A 376 -14.11 -4.45 -19.38
N VAL A 377 -13.64 -4.08 -18.17
CA VAL A 377 -14.38 -3.18 -17.27
C VAL A 377 -13.87 -1.73 -17.27
N ASP A 378 -12.63 -1.49 -17.70
CA ASP A 378 -12.00 -0.17 -17.75
C ASP A 378 -10.98 -0.11 -18.89
N ARG A 379 -11.50 -0.24 -20.13
CA ARG A 379 -10.72 -0.30 -21.37
C ARG A 379 -9.81 0.92 -21.55
N ASP A 380 -10.32 2.10 -21.23
CA ASP A 380 -9.59 3.38 -21.33
C ASP A 380 -8.60 3.59 -20.19
N ASN A 381 -8.53 2.65 -19.26
CA ASN A 381 -7.60 2.66 -18.13
C ASN A 381 -7.71 3.97 -17.32
N PHE A 382 -8.95 4.35 -17.01
CA PHE A 382 -9.26 5.52 -16.21
C PHE A 382 -8.81 5.34 -14.76
N PHE A 383 -9.08 4.16 -14.17
CA PHE A 383 -8.61 3.83 -12.84
C PHE A 383 -7.17 3.32 -12.90
N ARG A 384 -6.22 4.24 -12.82
CA ARG A 384 -4.79 3.94 -12.97
C ARG A 384 -3.94 4.50 -11.83
N SER A 385 -2.77 3.90 -11.69
CA SER A 385 -1.68 4.34 -10.83
C SER A 385 -0.36 3.78 -11.35
N GLU A 386 0.71 4.12 -10.66
CA GLU A 386 2.09 3.74 -10.94
C GLU A 386 2.27 2.21 -10.96
N GLN A 387 1.38 1.44 -10.33
CA GLN A 387 1.34 -0.02 -10.37
C GLN A 387 -0.09 -0.56 -10.54
N SER A 388 -0.93 0.11 -11.35
CA SER A 388 -2.23 -0.43 -11.74
C SER A 388 -2.09 -1.47 -12.84
N ILE A 389 -2.99 -2.46 -12.84
CA ILE A 389 -3.08 -3.48 -13.89
C ILE A 389 -3.42 -2.78 -15.22
N PRO A 390 -2.72 -3.07 -16.33
CA PRO A 390 -2.99 -2.45 -17.62
C PRO A 390 -4.26 -3.00 -18.28
N SER A 391 -4.87 -2.21 -19.15
CA SER A 391 -5.80 -2.71 -20.17
C SER A 391 -5.05 -3.11 -21.44
N LEU A 392 -5.55 -4.14 -22.13
CA LEU A 392 -5.13 -4.45 -23.50
C LEU A 392 -5.95 -3.60 -24.46
N TYR A 393 -5.31 -3.19 -25.54
CA TYR A 393 -5.97 -2.61 -26.69
C TYR A 393 -5.62 -3.53 -27.85
N GLU A 394 -6.64 -4.10 -28.49
CA GLU A 394 -6.50 -4.61 -29.84
C GLU A 394 -6.36 -3.39 -30.75
N GLU A 395 -5.26 -3.32 -31.50
CA GLU A 395 -5.25 -2.50 -32.71
C GLU A 395 -6.33 -3.10 -33.61
N VAL A 396 -7.40 -2.33 -33.83
CA VAL A 396 -8.30 -2.64 -34.94
C VAL A 396 -7.48 -2.28 -36.16
N ASP A 397 -6.93 -3.30 -36.83
CA ASP A 397 -6.39 -3.14 -38.18
C ASP A 397 -7.57 -2.68 -39.06
N ASP A 398 -7.65 -1.37 -39.32
CA ASP A 398 -8.57 -0.76 -40.30
C ASP A 398 -8.16 -1.09 -41.75
#